data_AF-A0A8H7KNY2-F1
#
_entry.id   AF-A0A8H7KNY2-F1
#
_cell.length_a   1.000
_cell.length_b   1.000
_cell.length_c   1.000
_cell.angle_alpha   90.00
_cell.angle_beta   90.00
_cell.angle_gamma   90.00
#
_symmetry.space_group_name_H-M   'P 1'
#
loop_
_entity.id
_entity.type
_entity.pdbx_description
1 polymer ?
#
loop_
_entity_poly.entity_id
_entity_poly.type
_entity_poly.pdbx_seq_one_letter_code
_entity_poly.pdbx_strand_id
1 'polypeptide(L)'
;MPIVNLLDSLEAFLSTFQKDLSAVSGQISELQERSKGIDNRLKSRRKIEKPLSNLLSDVTVPPTLATLILDTPVSEKWLPAMVEFEHRLDTLRARSRVKAARDLGEVAEGLRIVASTKLRAFFLAMLQPIRTSVTTNMQVLQSSIFLKYKALFSFLQRQASPVAQELQRAYVSAARTYYETGFRRYSRSLSWIKARTMPKPENIVASEKEREFIYDPERIAYAKIQGPGVTLAFQADDKNYKEPIEALVRSIFLVLMDNATSEYTFITTFFAVEPALAPAPSREPSSSSSMFTPNSMLSPSKGGFDDRRSTSGSDAGFSPQTPRPRVDSFATSVNLTPRPQSYSQNVFQTDRSVLDSLWKQVMDPILEYCQTFVKSTLEPAPPLIPLLTMIRLVEDVVAEVQRRDCPPLENYVFALRLQMWPVFQKAISEQIEALKKLAEGTTTGYFGRSVTTTDLWVSSVSLHLLCNLSV
;
A
#
# COMPACT_ATOMS: atom_id res chain seq x y z
N MET A 1 -26.20 -104.56 45.75
CA MET A 1 -25.94 -103.27 46.43
C MET A 1 -24.60 -102.57 46.10
N PRO A 2 -23.66 -103.03 45.25
CA PRO A 2 -22.43 -102.26 44.98
C PRO A 2 -22.44 -101.40 43.70
N ILE A 3 -23.31 -101.69 42.72
CA ILE A 3 -23.35 -100.97 41.42
C ILE A 3 -24.07 -99.62 41.53
N VAL A 4 -25.08 -99.51 42.41
CA VAL A 4 -25.86 -98.28 42.61
C VAL A 4 -25.00 -97.18 43.24
N ASN A 5 -24.17 -97.54 44.23
CA ASN A 5 -23.20 -96.60 44.84
C ASN A 5 -22.14 -96.10 43.84
N LEU A 6 -21.77 -96.90 42.84
CA LEU A 6 -20.82 -96.49 41.80
C LEU A 6 -21.47 -95.52 40.80
N LEU A 7 -22.73 -95.76 40.43
CA LEU A 7 -23.50 -94.83 39.59
C LEU A 7 -23.78 -93.51 40.32
N ASP A 8 -24.16 -93.55 41.60
CA ASP A 8 -24.36 -92.35 42.43
C ASP A 8 -23.06 -91.55 42.56
N SER A 9 -21.91 -92.23 42.67
CA SER A 9 -20.60 -91.60 42.67
C SER A 9 -20.24 -90.96 41.32
N LEU A 10 -20.60 -91.60 40.21
CA LEU A 10 -20.35 -91.08 38.86
C LEU A 10 -21.28 -89.90 38.55
N GLU A 11 -22.54 -89.96 39.00
CA GLU A 11 -23.52 -88.89 38.91
C GLU A 11 -23.10 -87.68 39.76
N ALA A 12 -22.66 -87.91 41.01
CA ALA A 12 -22.13 -86.85 41.86
C ALA A 12 -20.86 -86.21 41.27
N PHE A 13 -19.96 -87.01 40.66
CA PHE A 13 -18.77 -86.50 40.00
C PHE A 13 -19.13 -85.67 38.77
N LEU A 14 -20.01 -86.17 37.89
CA LEU A 14 -20.48 -85.44 36.70
C LEU A 14 -21.26 -84.17 37.07
N SER A 15 -22.07 -84.20 38.13
CA SER A 15 -22.78 -83.02 38.64
C SER A 15 -21.80 -81.97 39.15
N THR A 16 -20.77 -82.38 39.88
CA THR A 16 -19.70 -81.48 40.35
C THR A 16 -18.91 -80.92 39.17
N PHE A 17 -18.55 -81.77 38.20
CA PHE A 17 -17.82 -81.36 36.99
C PHE A 17 -18.62 -80.38 36.12
N GLN A 18 -19.94 -80.59 35.99
CA GLN A 18 -20.85 -79.67 35.29
C GLN A 18 -20.97 -78.33 36.03
N LYS A 19 -21.03 -78.37 37.37
CA LYS A 19 -21.09 -77.16 38.21
C LYS A 19 -19.79 -76.35 38.11
N ASP A 20 -18.65 -77.04 38.13
CA ASP A 20 -17.33 -76.44 37.96
C ASP A 20 -17.13 -75.88 36.54
N LEU A 21 -17.56 -76.58 35.49
CA LEU A 21 -17.53 -76.05 34.12
C LEU A 21 -18.45 -74.84 33.94
N SER A 22 -19.62 -74.84 34.57
CA SER A 22 -20.54 -73.70 34.54
C SER A 22 -19.96 -72.50 35.30
N ALA A 23 -19.31 -72.74 36.43
CA ALA A 23 -18.62 -71.71 37.21
C ALA A 23 -17.41 -71.13 36.45
N VAL A 24 -16.58 -71.98 35.85
CA VAL A 24 -15.42 -71.58 35.04
C VAL A 24 -15.87 -70.85 33.77
N SER A 25 -16.91 -71.34 33.08
CA SER A 25 -17.50 -70.64 31.92
C SER A 25 -18.07 -69.27 32.30
N GLY A 26 -18.73 -69.17 33.46
CA GLY A 26 -19.19 -67.90 34.02
C GLY A 26 -18.05 -66.92 34.31
N GLN A 27 -16.97 -67.39 34.95
CA GLN A 27 -15.76 -66.60 35.22
C GLN A 27 -15.05 -66.17 33.93
N ILE A 28 -14.95 -67.05 32.93
CA ILE A 28 -14.38 -66.73 31.62
C ILE A 28 -15.22 -65.66 30.93
N SER A 29 -16.55 -65.77 30.99
CA SER A 29 -17.47 -64.78 30.41
C SER A 29 -17.35 -63.42 31.11
N GLU A 30 -17.27 -63.41 32.45
CA GLU A 30 -17.05 -62.18 33.23
C GLU A 30 -15.67 -61.55 32.93
N LEU A 31 -14.62 -62.37 32.79
CA LEU A 31 -13.29 -61.90 32.42
C LEU A 31 -13.26 -61.32 31.01
N GLN A 32 -13.96 -61.95 30.06
CA GLN A 32 -14.11 -61.45 28.70
C GLN A 32 -14.90 -60.14 28.66
N GLU A 33 -15.97 -60.01 29.45
CA GLU A 33 -16.72 -58.76 29.59
C GLU A 33 -15.85 -57.65 30.17
N ARG A 34 -15.08 -57.93 31.23
CA ARG A 34 -14.10 -57.00 31.79
C ARG A 34 -13.03 -56.60 30.78
N SER A 35 -12.49 -57.56 30.03
CA SER A 35 -11.50 -57.29 28.98
C SER A 35 -12.06 -56.37 27.90
N LYS A 36 -13.27 -56.64 27.40
CA LYS A 36 -13.97 -55.78 26.44
C LYS A 36 -14.25 -54.39 27.01
N GLY A 37 -14.62 -54.31 28.27
CA GLY A 37 -14.80 -53.04 28.99
C GLY A 37 -13.52 -52.21 29.04
N ILE A 38 -12.39 -52.83 29.39
CA ILE A 38 -11.07 -52.18 29.41
C ILE A 38 -10.66 -51.73 28.00
N ASP A 39 -10.83 -52.58 27.00
CA ASP A 39 -10.53 -52.23 25.60
C ASP A 39 -11.34 -51.04 25.11
N ASN A 40 -12.63 -50.97 25.45
CA ASN A 40 -13.47 -49.84 25.09
C ASN A 40 -13.04 -48.55 25.79
N ARG A 41 -12.60 -48.63 27.05
CA ARG A 41 -12.04 -47.47 27.78
C ARG A 41 -10.73 -47.01 27.17
N LEU A 42 -9.87 -47.94 26.75
CA LEU A 42 -8.58 -47.63 26.11
C LEU A 42 -8.79 -46.98 24.74
N LYS A 43 -9.69 -47.53 23.91
CA LYS A 43 -10.07 -46.94 22.61
C LYS A 43 -10.64 -45.53 22.77
N SER A 44 -11.52 -45.32 23.76
CA SER A 44 -12.08 -43.99 24.05
C SER A 44 -11.00 -43.00 24.50
N ARG A 45 -10.06 -43.40 25.36
CA ARG A 45 -8.95 -42.54 25.79
C ARG A 45 -8.02 -42.17 24.64
N ARG A 46 -7.65 -43.13 23.79
CA ARG A 46 -6.76 -42.91 22.64
C ARG A 46 -7.37 -41.97 21.60
N LYS A 47 -8.70 -41.99 21.45
CA LYS A 47 -9.43 -41.02 20.60
C LYS A 47 -9.35 -39.59 21.13
N ILE A 48 -9.32 -39.40 22.44
CA ILE A 48 -9.29 -38.08 23.10
C ILE A 48 -7.85 -37.54 23.23
N GLU A 49 -6.87 -38.42 23.32
CA GLU A 49 -5.45 -38.07 23.47
C GLU A 49 -4.95 -37.13 22.37
N LYS A 50 -5.23 -37.44 21.10
CA LYS A 50 -4.75 -36.62 19.97
C LYS A 50 -5.37 -35.21 19.95
N PRO A 51 -6.70 -35.02 20.05
CA PRO A 51 -7.30 -33.69 20.18
C PRO A 51 -6.82 -32.91 21.41
N LEU A 52 -6.64 -33.57 22.55
CA LEU A 52 -6.17 -32.92 23.77
C LEU A 52 -4.71 -32.49 23.65
N SER A 53 -3.86 -33.32 23.05
CA SER A 53 -2.46 -32.96 22.78
C SER A 53 -2.37 -31.77 21.84
N ASN A 54 -3.19 -31.74 20.78
CA ASN A 54 -3.25 -30.61 19.85
C ASN A 54 -3.74 -29.34 20.57
N LEU A 55 -4.77 -29.46 21.41
CA LEU A 55 -5.26 -28.33 22.21
C LEU A 55 -4.15 -27.78 23.13
N LEU A 56 -3.38 -28.66 23.77
CA LEU A 56 -2.30 -28.26 24.66
C LEU A 56 -1.16 -27.56 23.89
N SER A 57 -0.77 -28.07 22.72
CA SER A 57 0.26 -27.43 21.90
C SER A 57 -0.15 -26.04 21.38
N ASP A 58 -1.44 -25.88 21.06
CA ASP A 58 -2.01 -24.62 20.56
C ASP A 58 -2.09 -23.55 21.66
N VAL A 59 -2.45 -23.95 22.88
CA VAL A 59 -2.73 -23.04 24.00
C VAL A 59 -1.47 -22.69 24.80
N THR A 60 -0.47 -23.56 24.81
CA THR A 60 0.73 -23.36 25.64
C THR A 60 1.73 -22.43 24.94
N VAL A 61 2.15 -21.33 25.56
CA VAL A 61 3.26 -20.50 25.03
C VAL A 61 4.61 -21.19 25.32
N PRO A 62 5.47 -21.48 24.32
CA PRO A 62 6.75 -22.13 24.56
C PRO A 62 7.66 -21.28 25.45
N PRO A 63 8.36 -21.86 26.43
CA PRO A 63 9.29 -21.12 27.29
C PRO A 63 10.41 -20.43 26.50
N THR A 64 10.83 -21.03 25.37
CA THR A 64 11.81 -20.46 24.45
C THR A 64 11.32 -19.16 23.80
N LEU A 65 10.03 -19.08 23.47
CA LEU A 65 9.41 -17.88 22.92
C LEU A 65 9.28 -16.78 23.99
N ALA A 66 8.88 -17.17 25.21
CA ALA A 66 8.78 -16.25 26.34
C ALA A 66 10.14 -15.64 26.71
N THR A 67 11.18 -16.46 26.87
CA THR A 67 12.56 -16.01 27.16
C THR A 67 13.12 -15.14 26.03
N LEU A 68 12.84 -15.46 24.76
CA LEU A 68 13.22 -14.60 23.64
C LEU A 68 12.60 -13.19 23.79
N ILE A 69 11.31 -13.11 24.10
CA ILE A 69 10.59 -11.83 24.26
C ILE A 69 11.09 -11.06 25.50
N LEU A 70 11.35 -11.75 26.61
CA LEU A 70 11.72 -11.13 27.89
C LEU A 70 13.20 -10.72 27.94
N ASP A 71 14.11 -11.58 27.48
CA ASP A 71 15.54 -11.43 27.77
C ASP A 71 16.34 -10.83 26.62
N THR A 72 15.82 -10.86 25.38
CA THR A 72 16.56 -10.36 24.21
C THR A 72 16.07 -8.98 23.73
N PRO A 73 16.95 -8.18 23.09
CA PRO A 73 16.54 -6.99 22.35
C PRO A 73 15.89 -7.37 21.01
N VAL A 74 15.10 -6.46 20.47
CA VAL A 74 14.43 -6.62 19.17
C VAL A 74 15.49 -6.79 18.07
N SER A 75 15.37 -7.87 17.30
CA SER A 75 16.30 -8.26 16.24
C SER A 75 15.57 -9.08 15.17
N GLU A 76 16.28 -9.53 14.15
CA GLU A 76 15.71 -10.35 13.07
C GLU A 76 15.08 -11.66 13.57
N LYS A 77 15.57 -12.20 14.69
CA LYS A 77 15.01 -13.40 15.33
C LYS A 77 13.58 -13.18 15.83
N TRP A 78 13.17 -11.93 16.05
CA TRP A 78 11.81 -11.59 16.45
C TRP A 78 10.79 -11.72 15.32
N LEU A 79 11.22 -11.67 14.04
CA LEU A 79 10.30 -11.76 12.90
C LEU A 79 9.49 -13.07 12.90
N PRO A 80 10.11 -14.26 12.86
CA PRO A 80 9.36 -15.51 12.92
C PRO A 80 8.69 -15.73 14.30
N ALA A 81 9.33 -15.28 15.38
CA ALA A 81 8.81 -15.44 16.72
C ALA A 81 7.51 -14.67 16.97
N MET A 82 7.38 -13.45 16.42
CA MET A 82 6.16 -12.65 16.56
C MET A 82 5.00 -13.23 15.75
N VAL A 83 5.27 -13.85 14.60
CA VAL A 83 4.22 -14.56 13.83
C VAL A 83 3.69 -15.75 14.63
N GLU A 84 4.58 -16.55 15.22
CA GLU A 84 4.17 -17.67 16.08
C GLU A 84 3.41 -17.17 17.33
N PHE A 85 3.90 -16.11 17.95
CA PHE A 85 3.26 -15.51 19.12
C PHE A 85 1.86 -14.97 18.81
N GLU A 86 1.70 -14.30 17.66
CA GLU A 86 0.42 -13.79 17.18
C GLU A 86 -0.61 -14.91 16.99
N HIS A 87 -0.22 -15.99 16.32
CA HIS A 87 -1.11 -17.15 16.11
C HIS A 87 -1.59 -17.75 17.45
N ARG A 88 -0.69 -17.84 18.43
CA ARG A 88 -1.03 -18.34 19.77
C ARG A 88 -1.97 -17.37 20.52
N LEU A 89 -1.76 -16.06 20.42
CA LEU A 89 -2.65 -15.05 20.99
C LEU A 89 -4.08 -15.17 20.43
N ASP A 90 -4.20 -15.30 19.11
CA ASP A 90 -5.51 -15.44 18.46
C ASP A 90 -6.20 -16.75 18.85
N THR A 91 -5.44 -17.83 18.97
CA THR A 91 -5.96 -19.13 19.41
C THR A 91 -6.43 -19.11 20.87
N LEU A 92 -5.68 -18.45 21.76
CA LEU A 92 -6.06 -18.23 23.16
C LEU A 92 -7.36 -17.42 23.27
N ARG A 93 -7.49 -16.34 22.49
CA ARG A 93 -8.71 -15.52 22.43
C ARG A 93 -9.92 -16.31 21.92
N ALA A 94 -9.74 -17.06 20.84
CA ALA A 94 -10.80 -17.90 20.26
C ALA A 94 -11.29 -18.99 21.24
N ARG A 95 -10.41 -19.51 22.09
CA ARG A 95 -10.71 -20.59 23.06
C ARG A 95 -10.92 -20.10 24.49
N SER A 96 -11.24 -18.82 24.70
CA SER A 96 -11.43 -18.18 26.02
C SER A 96 -12.44 -18.85 26.97
N ARG A 97 -13.31 -19.72 26.46
CA ARG A 97 -14.24 -20.53 27.27
C ARG A 97 -13.54 -21.63 28.09
N VAL A 98 -12.35 -22.06 27.68
CA VAL A 98 -11.57 -23.09 28.38
C VAL A 98 -10.78 -22.45 29.51
N LYS A 99 -10.92 -22.94 30.74
CA LYS A 99 -10.24 -22.38 31.92
C LYS A 99 -8.72 -22.24 31.71
N ALA A 100 -8.05 -23.28 31.23
CA ALA A 100 -6.62 -23.23 30.95
C ALA A 100 -6.24 -22.16 29.91
N ALA A 101 -7.06 -21.95 28.88
CA ALA A 101 -6.83 -20.91 27.88
C ALA A 101 -7.08 -19.50 28.43
N ARG A 102 -7.99 -19.35 29.41
CA ARG A 102 -8.21 -18.09 30.12
C ARG A 102 -7.04 -17.75 31.03
N ASP A 103 -6.60 -18.70 31.86
CA ASP A 103 -5.48 -18.52 32.80
C ASP A 103 -4.18 -18.21 32.03
N LEU A 104 -3.91 -18.94 30.95
CA LEU A 104 -2.75 -18.66 30.06
C LEU A 104 -2.95 -17.39 29.22
N GLY A 105 -4.19 -17.01 28.93
CA GLY A 105 -4.52 -15.78 28.22
C GLY A 105 -4.06 -14.53 28.96
N GLU A 106 -4.21 -14.49 30.28
CA GLU A 106 -3.72 -13.37 31.10
C GLU A 106 -2.18 -13.26 31.06
N VAL A 107 -1.47 -14.40 31.12
CA VAL A 107 -0.01 -14.44 31.00
C VAL A 107 0.45 -14.02 29.59
N ALA A 108 -0.22 -14.52 28.55
CA ALA A 108 0.07 -14.17 27.17
C ALA A 108 -0.18 -12.69 26.89
N GLU A 109 -1.21 -12.10 27.50
CA GLU A 109 -1.50 -10.67 27.44
C GLU A 109 -0.39 -9.85 28.13
N GLY A 110 0.14 -10.31 29.25
CA GLY A 110 1.33 -9.73 29.89
C GLY A 110 2.55 -9.73 28.95
N LEU A 111 2.82 -10.86 28.29
CA LEU A 111 3.89 -10.97 27.28
C LEU A 111 3.64 -10.03 26.08
N ARG A 112 2.39 -9.90 25.63
CA ARG A 112 1.99 -8.97 24.56
C ARG A 112 2.31 -7.53 24.93
N ILE A 113 2.05 -7.12 26.16
CA ILE A 113 2.39 -5.77 26.65
C ILE A 113 3.91 -5.58 26.64
N VAL A 114 4.69 -6.54 27.15
CA VAL A 114 6.16 -6.43 27.16
C VAL A 114 6.73 -6.37 25.73
N ALA A 115 6.27 -7.24 24.84
CA ALA A 115 6.65 -7.23 23.44
C ALA A 115 6.32 -5.89 22.79
N SER A 116 5.10 -5.37 23.00
CA SER A 116 4.66 -4.09 22.45
C SER A 116 5.51 -2.92 22.96
N THR A 117 5.88 -2.91 24.24
CA THR A 117 6.75 -1.89 24.84
C THR A 117 8.15 -1.91 24.23
N LYS A 118 8.74 -3.10 24.03
CA LYS A 118 10.04 -3.25 23.38
C LYS A 118 10.02 -2.84 21.92
N LEU A 119 9.00 -3.25 21.16
CA LEU A 119 8.82 -2.85 19.77
C LEU A 119 8.62 -1.33 19.65
N ARG A 120 7.85 -0.72 20.56
CA ARG A 120 7.70 0.75 20.63
C ARG A 120 9.05 1.44 20.78
N ALA A 121 9.85 1.04 21.76
CA ALA A 121 11.17 1.62 21.98
C ALA A 121 12.09 1.44 20.76
N PHE A 122 12.06 0.26 20.13
CA PHE A 122 12.83 -0.05 18.92
C PHE A 122 12.45 0.87 17.75
N PHE A 123 11.17 0.99 17.41
CA PHE A 123 10.72 1.87 16.32
C PHE A 123 11.00 3.35 16.62
N LEU A 124 10.79 3.81 17.86
CA LEU A 124 11.12 5.19 18.25
C LEU A 124 12.62 5.49 18.12
N ALA A 125 13.49 4.53 18.46
CA ALA A 125 14.93 4.67 18.27
C ALA A 125 15.31 4.78 16.78
N MET A 126 14.66 4.00 15.91
CA MET A 126 14.88 4.09 14.46
C MET A 126 14.42 5.43 13.86
N LEU A 127 13.48 6.14 14.49
CA LEU A 127 13.06 7.48 14.06
C LEU A 127 14.02 8.59 14.52
N GLN A 128 14.91 8.33 15.47
CA GLN A 128 15.78 9.35 16.08
C GLN A 128 16.72 10.03 15.05
N PRO A 129 17.34 9.32 14.10
CA PRO A 129 18.19 9.95 13.07
C PRO A 129 17.42 10.89 12.13
N ILE A 130 16.16 10.57 11.80
CA ILE A 130 15.29 11.42 10.99
C ILE A 130 15.02 12.75 11.72
N ARG A 131 14.78 12.66 13.03
CA ARG A 131 14.40 13.82 13.85
C ARG A 131 15.55 14.79 14.11
N THR A 132 16.78 14.28 14.17
CA THR A 132 17.94 15.06 14.61
C THR A 132 18.81 15.57 13.48
N SER A 133 18.86 14.85 12.35
CA SER A 133 19.72 15.22 11.24
C SER A 133 18.96 15.35 9.94
N VAL A 134 19.12 16.52 9.30
CA VAL A 134 18.58 16.83 7.97
C VAL A 134 19.42 16.21 6.85
N THR A 135 20.62 15.68 7.16
CA THR A 135 21.49 14.99 6.19
C THR A 135 21.29 13.48 6.17
N THR A 136 20.43 12.95 7.04
CA THR A 136 20.05 11.54 7.04
C THR A 136 19.46 11.18 5.67
N ASN A 137 19.93 10.09 5.07
CA ASN A 137 19.33 9.55 3.85
C ASN A 137 18.03 8.84 4.22
N MET A 138 16.90 9.56 4.11
CA MET A 138 15.57 9.05 4.42
C MET A 138 15.23 7.80 3.60
N GLN A 139 15.50 7.82 2.30
CA GLN A 139 15.16 6.72 1.40
C GLN A 139 15.86 5.41 1.77
N VAL A 140 17.15 5.46 2.13
CA VAL A 140 17.89 4.26 2.57
C VAL A 140 17.32 3.71 3.88
N LEU A 141 17.02 4.60 4.83
CA LEU A 141 16.46 4.21 6.12
C LEU A 141 15.05 3.59 5.95
N GLN A 142 14.21 4.17 5.10
CA GLN A 142 12.89 3.63 4.75
C GLN A 142 12.99 2.27 4.05
N SER A 143 13.74 2.19 2.95
CA SER A 143 13.80 1.02 2.08
C SER A 143 14.55 -0.16 2.69
N SER A 144 15.67 0.09 3.37
CA SER A 144 16.58 -0.96 3.82
C SER A 144 16.38 -1.34 5.28
N ILE A 145 15.92 -0.40 6.13
CA ILE A 145 15.79 -0.63 7.58
C ILE A 145 14.32 -0.83 7.95
N PHE A 146 13.45 0.14 7.67
CA PHE A 146 12.04 0.07 8.11
C PHE A 146 11.29 -1.08 7.46
N LEU A 147 11.35 -1.23 6.13
CA LEU A 147 10.62 -2.27 5.41
C LEU A 147 10.99 -3.69 5.88
N LYS A 148 12.24 -3.92 6.31
CA LYS A 148 12.67 -5.21 6.87
C LYS A 148 11.88 -5.63 8.11
N TYR A 149 11.46 -4.65 8.91
CA TYR A 149 10.70 -4.87 10.15
C TYR A 149 9.20 -4.61 10.00
N LYS A 150 8.68 -4.51 8.76
CA LYS A 150 7.24 -4.31 8.49
C LYS A 150 6.36 -5.32 9.25
N ALA A 151 6.73 -6.60 9.25
CA ALA A 151 5.95 -7.65 9.92
C ALA A 151 5.78 -7.40 11.43
N LEU A 152 6.78 -6.79 12.10
CA LEU A 152 6.67 -6.41 13.50
C LEU A 152 5.69 -5.25 13.70
N PHE A 153 5.65 -4.31 12.77
CA PHE A 153 4.67 -3.22 12.80
C PHE A 153 3.26 -3.73 12.52
N SER A 154 3.08 -4.66 11.58
CA SER A 154 1.79 -5.29 11.31
C SER A 154 1.26 -6.07 12.53
N PHE A 155 2.15 -6.74 13.28
CA PHE A 155 1.80 -7.33 14.58
C PHE A 155 1.27 -6.26 15.56
N LEU A 156 1.93 -5.10 15.65
CA LEU A 156 1.44 -4.00 16.49
C LEU A 156 0.08 -3.46 16.02
N GLN A 157 -0.16 -3.35 14.72
CA GLN A 157 -1.45 -2.88 14.20
C GLN A 157 -2.60 -3.78 14.65
N ARG A 158 -2.39 -5.11 14.64
CA ARG A 158 -3.42 -6.10 14.99
C ARG A 158 -3.55 -6.32 16.49
N GLN A 159 -2.42 -6.41 17.20
CA GLN A 159 -2.39 -6.81 18.61
C GLN A 159 -2.24 -5.63 19.59
N ALA A 160 -1.82 -4.45 19.13
CA ALA A 160 -1.55 -3.28 19.96
C ALA A 160 -1.84 -1.95 19.22
N SER A 161 -3.04 -1.82 18.65
CA SER A 161 -3.43 -0.67 17.82
C SER A 161 -3.07 0.72 18.40
N PRO A 162 -3.24 1.01 19.71
CA PRO A 162 -2.81 2.29 20.28
C PRO A 162 -1.32 2.59 20.12
N VAL A 163 -0.46 1.58 20.27
CA VAL A 163 1.00 1.71 20.10
C VAL A 163 1.33 1.91 18.62
N ALA A 164 0.67 1.18 17.72
CA ALA A 164 0.85 1.37 16.27
C ALA A 164 0.46 2.80 15.82
N GLN A 165 -0.67 3.32 16.30
CA GLN A 165 -1.12 4.68 16.02
C GLN A 165 -0.17 5.75 16.59
N GLU A 166 0.43 5.50 17.76
CA GLU A 166 1.47 6.36 18.31
C GLU A 166 2.70 6.39 17.41
N LEU A 167 3.22 5.22 17.01
CA LEU A 167 4.39 5.12 16.14
C LEU A 167 4.15 5.74 14.77
N GLN A 168 2.96 5.55 14.19
CA GLN A 168 2.57 6.17 12.93
C GLN A 168 2.55 7.71 13.05
N ARG A 169 1.96 8.26 14.11
CA ARG A 169 1.98 9.71 14.36
C ARG A 169 3.40 10.24 14.59
N ALA A 170 4.22 9.50 15.33
CA ALA A 170 5.61 9.85 15.58
C ALA A 170 6.43 9.87 14.27
N TYR A 171 6.21 8.90 13.39
CA TYR A 171 6.79 8.87 12.05
C TYR A 171 6.34 10.06 11.21
N VAL A 172 5.04 10.30 11.09
CA VAL A 172 4.48 11.42 10.30
C VAL A 172 5.06 12.75 10.78
N SER A 173 5.13 12.97 12.10
CA SER A 173 5.74 14.17 12.66
C SER A 173 7.23 14.29 12.33
N ALA A 174 8.00 13.20 12.44
CA ALA A 174 9.42 13.20 12.13
C ALA A 174 9.69 13.45 10.64
N ALA A 175 8.97 12.74 9.75
CA ALA A 175 9.08 12.88 8.31
C ALA A 175 8.68 14.29 7.85
N ARG A 176 7.58 14.84 8.39
CA ARG A 176 7.14 16.22 8.12
C ARG A 176 8.26 17.21 8.45
N THR A 177 8.81 17.16 9.66
CA THR A 177 9.87 18.09 10.06
C THR A 177 11.12 17.93 9.20
N TYR A 178 11.51 16.69 8.86
CA TYR A 178 12.65 16.41 7.99
C TYR A 178 12.50 17.07 6.62
N TYR A 179 11.41 16.78 5.91
CA TYR A 179 11.21 17.30 4.57
C TYR A 179 10.92 18.81 4.58
N GLU A 180 10.14 19.31 5.54
CA GLU A 180 9.86 20.74 5.67
C GLU A 180 11.16 21.54 5.85
N THR A 181 12.05 21.08 6.74
CA THR A 181 13.32 21.76 7.00
C THR A 181 14.21 21.77 5.75
N GLY A 182 14.35 20.63 5.07
CA GLY A 182 15.15 20.52 3.85
C GLY A 182 14.59 21.38 2.72
N PHE A 183 13.30 21.27 2.45
CA PHE A 183 12.66 21.93 1.32
C PHE A 183 12.51 23.44 1.53
N ARG A 184 12.25 23.90 2.76
CA ARG A 184 12.27 25.33 3.09
C ARG A 184 13.63 25.96 2.81
N ARG A 185 14.73 25.29 3.22
CA ARG A 185 16.10 25.75 2.94
C ARG A 185 16.36 25.75 1.42
N TYR A 186 15.93 24.70 0.73
CA TYR A 186 16.12 24.55 -0.70
C TYR A 186 15.39 25.63 -1.50
N SER A 187 14.08 25.80 -1.28
CA SER A 187 13.25 26.84 -1.91
C SER A 187 13.79 28.25 -1.68
N ARG A 188 14.30 28.54 -0.47
CA ARG A 188 14.98 29.81 -0.18
C ARG A 188 16.25 30.01 -0.99
N SER A 189 17.06 28.96 -1.14
CA SER A 189 18.30 28.98 -1.91
C SER A 189 18.02 29.25 -3.40
N LEU A 190 17.02 28.57 -3.96
CA LEU A 190 16.54 28.84 -5.32
C LEU A 190 16.01 30.26 -5.48
N SER A 191 15.31 30.79 -4.47
CA SER A 191 14.80 32.16 -4.48
C SER A 191 15.93 33.21 -4.52
N TRP A 192 17.06 32.94 -3.86
CA TRP A 192 18.24 33.80 -3.94
C TRP A 192 18.89 33.78 -5.31
N ILE A 193 18.99 32.60 -5.96
CA ILE A 193 19.51 32.50 -7.33
C ILE A 193 18.57 33.22 -8.30
N LYS A 194 17.24 33.02 -8.16
CA LYS A 194 16.21 33.69 -8.97
C LYS A 194 16.36 35.21 -8.94
N ALA A 195 16.61 35.78 -7.77
CA ALA A 195 16.77 37.23 -7.60
C ALA A 195 17.94 37.82 -8.40
N ARG A 196 18.92 37.01 -8.83
CA ARG A 196 20.10 37.44 -9.59
C ARG A 196 19.88 37.44 -11.09
N THR A 197 18.92 36.66 -11.58
CA THR A 197 18.72 36.42 -13.02
C THR A 197 17.48 37.10 -13.59
N MET A 198 16.72 37.89 -12.81
CA MET A 198 15.41 38.43 -13.23
C MET A 198 15.41 38.96 -14.68
N PRO A 199 14.85 38.19 -15.64
CA PRO A 199 14.78 38.61 -17.02
C PRO A 199 13.64 39.64 -17.13
N LYS A 200 13.93 40.79 -17.73
CA LYS A 200 12.89 41.77 -18.08
C LYS A 200 11.98 41.13 -19.13
N PRO A 201 10.65 41.33 -19.08
CA PRO A 201 9.77 40.89 -20.15
C PRO A 201 10.15 41.66 -21.43
N GLU A 202 10.86 40.99 -22.34
CA GLU A 202 11.23 41.57 -23.62
C GLU A 202 10.05 41.41 -24.58
N ASN A 203 9.54 42.55 -25.05
CA ASN A 203 8.55 42.58 -26.12
C ASN A 203 9.28 42.24 -27.43
N ILE A 204 8.68 41.38 -28.26
CA ILE A 204 9.24 40.97 -29.56
C ILE A 204 9.60 42.18 -30.42
N VAL A 205 8.86 43.29 -30.24
CA VAL A 205 9.01 44.54 -31.00
C VAL A 205 10.10 45.47 -30.44
N ALA A 206 10.54 45.31 -29.18
CA ALA A 206 11.43 46.26 -28.51
C ALA A 206 12.94 45.93 -28.64
N SER A 207 13.32 44.97 -29.49
CA SER A 207 14.73 44.60 -29.68
C SER A 207 15.44 45.59 -30.62
N GLU A 208 15.78 46.77 -30.10
CA GLU A 208 16.57 47.80 -30.80
C GLU A 208 18.05 47.44 -30.95
N LYS A 209 18.53 46.40 -30.25
CA LYS A 209 19.87 45.86 -30.44
C LYS A 209 19.76 44.54 -31.18
N GLU A 210 20.61 44.38 -32.19
CA GLU A 210 20.96 43.14 -32.90
C GLU A 210 21.45 42.04 -31.93
N ARG A 211 20.61 41.63 -30.97
CA ARG A 211 20.72 40.32 -30.37
C ARG A 211 19.99 39.43 -31.35
N GLU A 212 20.74 38.70 -32.15
CA GLU A 212 20.24 37.48 -32.75
C GLU A 212 19.37 36.78 -31.69
N PHE A 213 18.10 36.52 -32.00
CA PHE A 213 17.26 35.68 -31.17
C PHE A 213 17.83 34.27 -31.28
N ILE A 214 18.93 34.02 -30.58
CA ILE A 214 19.66 32.75 -30.61
C ILE A 214 18.73 31.73 -29.96
N TYR A 215 18.18 30.86 -30.81
CA TYR A 215 17.61 29.60 -30.39
C TYR A 215 18.69 28.85 -29.61
N ASP A 216 18.54 28.79 -28.29
CA ASP A 216 19.45 28.05 -27.42
C ASP A 216 18.85 26.65 -27.16
N PRO A 217 19.27 25.61 -27.91
CA PRO A 217 18.75 24.26 -27.73
C PRO A 217 19.01 23.72 -26.32
N GLU A 218 20.03 24.24 -25.61
CA GLU A 218 20.35 23.82 -24.25
C GLU A 218 19.28 24.26 -23.25
N ARG A 219 18.61 25.40 -23.50
CA ARG A 219 17.52 25.89 -22.64
C ARG A 219 16.23 25.08 -22.78
N ILE A 220 15.96 24.56 -23.97
CA ILE A 220 14.80 23.69 -24.22
C ILE A 220 14.97 22.34 -23.53
N ALA A 221 16.21 21.90 -23.31
CA ALA A 221 16.48 20.66 -22.58
C ALA A 221 15.91 20.68 -21.14
N TYR A 222 15.71 21.86 -20.53
CA TYR A 222 15.06 21.98 -19.24
C TYR A 222 13.58 21.55 -19.23
N ALA A 223 12.92 21.49 -20.40
CA ALA A 223 11.54 21.01 -20.54
C ALA A 223 11.37 19.51 -20.29
N LYS A 224 12.44 18.70 -20.43
CA LYS A 224 12.34 17.23 -20.39
C LYS A 224 12.89 16.68 -19.08
N ILE A 225 12.23 15.73 -18.42
CA ILE A 225 12.74 15.13 -17.16
C ILE A 225 14.19 14.62 -17.29
N GLN A 226 14.58 14.05 -18.43
CA GLN A 226 15.96 13.55 -18.69
C GLN A 226 16.96 14.61 -19.17
N GLY A 227 16.65 15.90 -19.01
CA GLY A 227 17.51 17.02 -19.33
C GLY A 227 18.58 17.32 -18.25
N PRO A 228 19.06 18.57 -18.17
CA PRO A 228 20.11 18.98 -17.24
C PRO A 228 19.77 18.67 -15.78
N GLY A 229 20.82 18.49 -14.96
CA GLY A 229 20.68 18.16 -13.55
C GLY A 229 20.01 19.24 -12.70
N VAL A 230 19.67 18.87 -11.47
CA VAL A 230 19.07 19.75 -10.48
C VAL A 230 20.10 20.74 -9.93
N THR A 231 19.69 21.99 -9.77
CA THR A 231 20.44 23.05 -9.07
C THR A 231 20.64 22.67 -7.61
N LEU A 232 21.88 22.63 -7.16
CA LEU A 232 22.24 22.24 -5.81
C LEU A 232 22.18 23.45 -4.87
N ALA A 233 21.71 23.23 -3.64
CA ALA A 233 21.46 24.31 -2.68
C ALA A 233 22.70 25.17 -2.39
N PHE A 234 23.90 24.56 -2.31
CA PHE A 234 25.15 25.29 -2.02
C PHE A 234 25.58 26.23 -3.15
N GLN A 235 25.08 26.03 -4.38
CA GLN A 235 25.39 26.93 -5.50
C GLN A 235 24.81 28.33 -5.26
N ALA A 236 23.82 28.45 -4.37
CA ALA A 236 23.33 29.74 -3.93
C ALA A 236 24.36 30.53 -3.11
N ASP A 237 25.38 29.91 -2.53
CA ASP A 237 26.41 30.61 -1.75
C ASP A 237 27.39 31.39 -2.65
N ASP A 238 27.61 30.93 -3.89
CA ASP A 238 28.37 31.66 -4.90
C ASP A 238 27.51 32.81 -5.46
N LYS A 239 27.92 34.06 -5.21
CA LYS A 239 27.21 35.26 -5.67
C LYS A 239 27.21 35.42 -7.19
N ASN A 240 28.19 34.82 -7.88
CA ASN A 240 28.32 34.90 -9.34
C ASN A 240 27.47 33.83 -10.04
N TYR A 241 27.03 32.80 -9.31
CA TYR A 241 26.17 31.75 -9.84
C TYR A 241 24.80 32.32 -10.24
N LYS A 242 24.46 32.13 -11.51
CA LYS A 242 23.20 32.51 -12.13
C LYS A 242 22.67 31.33 -12.91
N GLU A 243 21.37 31.11 -12.79
CA GLU A 243 20.65 30.14 -13.59
C GLU A 243 19.36 30.76 -14.14
N PRO A 244 18.90 30.30 -15.31
CA PRO A 244 17.64 30.74 -15.87
C PRO A 244 16.45 30.21 -15.06
N ILE A 245 15.31 30.88 -15.15
CA ILE A 245 14.16 30.61 -14.28
C ILE A 245 13.56 29.21 -14.50
N GLU A 246 13.58 28.73 -15.74
CA GLU A 246 13.13 27.39 -16.10
C GLU A 246 13.99 26.28 -15.46
N ALA A 247 15.29 26.52 -15.27
CA ALA A 247 16.18 25.59 -14.56
C ALA A 247 15.82 25.52 -13.08
N LEU A 248 15.51 26.66 -12.45
CA LEU A 248 15.11 26.68 -11.03
C LEU A 248 13.75 26.01 -10.80
N VAL A 249 12.79 26.24 -11.70
CA VAL A 249 11.47 25.58 -11.66
C VAL A 249 11.60 24.08 -11.90
N ARG A 250 12.45 23.67 -12.85
CA ARG A 250 12.83 22.26 -13.01
C ARG A 250 13.35 21.63 -11.73
N SER A 251 14.34 22.28 -11.13
CA SER A 251 15.02 21.79 -9.95
C SER A 251 14.05 21.57 -8.78
N ILE A 252 13.13 22.51 -8.52
CA ILE A 252 12.13 22.35 -7.46
C ILE A 252 11.13 21.23 -7.76
N PHE A 253 10.68 21.06 -9.01
CA PHE A 253 9.73 20.00 -9.38
C PHE A 253 10.35 18.61 -9.33
N LEU A 254 11.59 18.44 -9.80
CA LEU A 254 12.26 17.13 -9.75
C LEU A 254 12.53 16.69 -8.31
N VAL A 255 13.04 17.60 -7.47
CA VAL A 255 13.26 17.32 -6.04
C VAL A 255 11.94 17.00 -5.35
N LEU A 256 10.88 17.77 -5.63
CA LEU A 256 9.56 17.47 -5.08
C LEU A 256 9.08 16.09 -5.53
N MET A 257 9.09 15.81 -6.83
CA MET A 257 8.60 14.57 -7.42
C MET A 257 9.28 13.34 -6.80
N ASP A 258 10.62 13.31 -6.75
CA ASP A 258 11.35 12.16 -6.25
C ASP A 258 11.08 11.89 -4.77
N ASN A 259 11.13 12.92 -3.93
CA ASN A 259 10.87 12.77 -2.49
C ASN A 259 9.41 12.42 -2.18
N ALA A 260 8.48 13.10 -2.85
CA ALA A 260 7.05 12.93 -2.65
C ALA A 260 6.56 11.54 -3.07
N THR A 261 7.06 11.03 -4.21
CA THR A 261 6.71 9.70 -4.71
C THR A 261 7.38 8.58 -3.92
N SER A 262 8.63 8.76 -3.48
CA SER A 262 9.29 7.79 -2.59
C SER A 262 8.58 7.67 -1.25
N GLU A 263 8.18 8.80 -0.66
CA GLU A 263 7.43 8.81 0.58
C GLU A 263 6.04 8.17 0.44
N TYR A 264 5.34 8.45 -0.67
CA TYR A 264 4.04 7.84 -0.93
C TYR A 264 4.15 6.32 -1.01
N THR A 265 5.15 5.82 -1.74
CA THR A 265 5.44 4.40 -1.85
C THR A 265 5.75 3.81 -0.47
N PHE A 266 6.56 4.48 0.35
CA PHE A 266 6.85 4.02 1.70
C PHE A 266 5.61 3.96 2.59
N ILE A 267 4.83 5.05 2.65
CA ILE A 267 3.63 5.12 3.52
C ILE A 267 2.62 4.04 3.13
N THR A 268 2.34 3.92 1.83
CA THR A 268 1.38 2.93 1.33
C THR A 268 1.88 1.50 1.48
N THR A 269 3.18 1.26 1.47
CA THR A 269 3.75 -0.09 1.66
C THR A 269 3.83 -0.47 3.14
N PHE A 270 4.30 0.45 4.00
CA PHE A 270 4.62 0.16 5.40
C PHE A 270 3.40 0.25 6.33
N PHE A 271 2.52 1.24 6.13
CA PHE A 271 1.35 1.46 6.98
C PHE A 271 0.07 0.77 6.48
N ALA A 272 0.07 0.21 5.26
CA ALA A 272 -1.06 -0.59 4.79
C ALA A 272 -1.35 -1.75 5.75
N VAL A 273 -2.62 -1.89 6.11
CA VAL A 273 -3.10 -2.94 6.98
C VAL A 273 -3.03 -4.26 6.21
N GLU A 274 -2.11 -5.13 6.59
CA GLU A 274 -2.02 -6.46 6.02
C GLU A 274 -3.01 -7.39 6.75
N PRO A 275 -3.94 -8.05 6.02
CA PRO A 275 -4.81 -9.05 6.62
C PRO A 275 -3.96 -10.16 7.26
N ALA A 276 -4.41 -10.68 8.40
CA ALA A 276 -3.67 -11.70 9.14
C ALA A 276 -3.30 -12.87 8.21
N LEU A 277 -2.01 -13.23 8.19
CA LEU A 277 -1.49 -14.33 7.38
C LEU A 277 -2.30 -15.60 7.69
N ALA A 278 -2.93 -16.18 6.66
CA ALA A 278 -3.34 -17.57 6.74
C ALA A 278 -2.06 -18.41 6.99
N PRO A 279 -2.08 -19.38 7.91
CA PRO A 279 -0.91 -20.19 8.21
C PRO A 279 -0.40 -20.82 6.90
N ALA A 280 0.91 -20.71 6.66
CA ALA A 280 1.55 -21.41 5.55
C ALA A 280 1.14 -22.90 5.60
N PRO A 281 0.78 -23.53 4.47
CA PRO A 281 0.47 -24.94 4.49
C PRO A 281 1.74 -25.68 4.93
N SER A 282 1.67 -26.28 6.12
CA SER A 282 2.63 -27.28 6.56
C SER A 282 2.80 -28.30 5.44
N ARG A 283 4.04 -28.56 5.03
CA ARG A 283 4.41 -29.68 4.14
C ARG A 283 3.67 -30.95 4.58
N GLU A 284 2.65 -31.34 3.83
CA GLU A 284 2.03 -32.65 3.98
C GLU A 284 2.89 -33.72 3.28
N PRO A 285 3.15 -34.89 3.90
CA PRO A 285 3.50 -36.07 3.15
C PRO A 285 2.23 -36.61 2.47
N SER A 286 2.35 -36.81 1.16
CA SER A 286 1.35 -37.37 0.25
C SER A 286 0.60 -38.59 0.81
N SER A 287 -0.72 -38.49 0.94
CA SER A 287 -1.63 -39.61 0.69
C SER A 287 -3.04 -39.11 0.37
N SER A 288 -3.50 -39.49 -0.82
CA SER A 288 -4.81 -39.27 -1.41
C SER A 288 -5.97 -39.85 -0.59
N SER A 289 -7.00 -39.04 -0.33
CA SER A 289 -8.41 -39.48 -0.39
C SER A 289 -9.35 -38.28 -0.24
N SER A 290 -9.84 -37.78 -1.37
CA SER A 290 -10.97 -36.86 -1.45
C SER A 290 -12.26 -37.56 -1.03
N MET A 291 -12.90 -37.09 0.05
CA MET A 291 -14.32 -37.36 0.31
C MET A 291 -15.06 -36.08 0.67
N PHE A 292 -16.17 -35.90 -0.02
CA PHE A 292 -17.14 -34.81 0.08
C PHE A 292 -17.74 -34.67 1.49
N THR A 293 -17.87 -33.44 1.95
CA THR A 293 -18.71 -33.03 3.09
C THR A 293 -20.20 -33.11 2.75
N PRO A 294 -21.07 -33.74 3.57
CA PRO A 294 -22.51 -33.59 3.45
C PRO A 294 -23.00 -32.40 4.30
N ASN A 295 -23.91 -31.63 3.70
CA ASN A 295 -24.54 -30.45 4.28
C ASN A 295 -25.49 -30.76 5.44
N SER A 296 -25.62 -29.73 6.27
CA SER A 296 -26.43 -29.53 7.46
C SER A 296 -27.86 -30.09 7.42
N MET A 297 -28.23 -30.75 8.51
CA MET A 297 -29.58 -31.15 8.89
C MET A 297 -30.51 -29.93 9.05
N LEU A 298 -31.73 -30.02 8.51
CA LEU A 298 -32.90 -29.22 8.87
C LEU A 298 -34.01 -30.14 9.33
N SER A 299 -34.65 -29.78 10.44
CA SER A 299 -35.69 -30.54 11.15
C SER A 299 -37.08 -30.32 10.52
N PRO A 300 -38.04 -31.27 10.65
CA PRO A 300 -39.25 -31.31 9.82
C PRO A 300 -40.49 -30.72 10.49
N SER A 301 -41.38 -30.10 9.70
CA SER A 301 -42.80 -30.01 10.05
C SER A 301 -43.72 -30.08 8.82
N LYS A 302 -44.56 -31.12 8.86
CA LYS A 302 -45.91 -31.29 8.29
C LYS A 302 -46.18 -31.01 6.79
N GLY A 303 -46.42 -32.11 6.09
CA GLY A 303 -47.70 -32.39 5.43
C GLY A 303 -47.83 -31.97 3.96
N GLY A 304 -48.12 -32.93 3.09
CA GLY A 304 -48.58 -32.66 1.73
C GLY A 304 -48.15 -33.71 0.71
N PHE A 305 -49.12 -34.56 0.39
CA PHE A 305 -49.18 -35.59 -0.66
C PHE A 305 -48.61 -35.22 -2.04
N ASP A 306 -48.32 -36.29 -2.78
CA ASP A 306 -48.38 -36.48 -4.24
C ASP A 306 -47.17 -36.27 -5.18
N ASP A 307 -46.64 -37.45 -5.55
CA ASP A 307 -46.57 -38.00 -6.91
C ASP A 307 -45.45 -37.60 -7.88
N ARG A 308 -44.60 -38.61 -8.13
CA ARG A 308 -44.34 -39.20 -9.46
C ARG A 308 -43.99 -38.24 -10.60
N ARG A 309 -42.73 -38.28 -11.05
CA ARG A 309 -42.22 -39.26 -12.03
C ARG A 309 -40.82 -38.87 -12.49
N SER A 310 -40.06 -39.92 -12.70
CA SER A 310 -38.67 -40.00 -13.12
C SER A 310 -38.50 -39.88 -14.64
N THR A 311 -37.22 -39.83 -15.03
CA THR A 311 -36.63 -40.16 -16.34
C THR A 311 -36.67 -39.10 -17.42
N SER A 312 -35.73 -39.01 -18.37
CA SER A 312 -34.32 -39.39 -18.55
C SER A 312 -33.98 -38.93 -19.98
N GLY A 313 -32.70 -38.68 -20.28
CA GLY A 313 -32.16 -38.54 -21.64
C GLY A 313 -31.90 -37.08 -22.03
N SER A 314 -30.67 -36.59 -22.10
CA SER A 314 -29.49 -37.00 -22.89
C SER A 314 -29.70 -36.86 -24.41
N ASP A 315 -29.14 -35.80 -24.98
CA ASP A 315 -28.23 -35.72 -26.14
C ASP A 315 -28.36 -34.32 -26.78
N ALA A 316 -27.34 -33.47 -26.73
CA ALA A 316 -26.17 -33.44 -27.63
C ALA A 316 -26.53 -33.04 -29.06
N GLY A 317 -25.96 -31.93 -29.53
CA GLY A 317 -25.85 -31.68 -30.97
C GLY A 317 -25.86 -30.22 -31.44
N PHE A 318 -24.65 -29.68 -31.59
CA PHE A 318 -24.19 -28.89 -32.76
C PHE A 318 -24.72 -27.47 -33.05
N SER A 319 -23.76 -26.54 -33.17
CA SER A 319 -23.82 -25.15 -33.68
C SER A 319 -24.08 -25.11 -35.22
N PRO A 320 -23.87 -24.01 -35.97
CA PRO A 320 -23.73 -22.57 -35.66
C PRO A 320 -24.59 -21.67 -36.61
N GLN A 321 -24.68 -20.35 -36.38
CA GLN A 321 -24.57 -19.32 -37.43
C GLN A 321 -24.81 -17.90 -36.90
N THR A 322 -23.85 -17.02 -37.19
CA THR A 322 -23.96 -15.55 -37.11
C THR A 322 -24.87 -15.02 -38.23
N PRO A 323 -25.48 -13.84 -38.07
CA PRO A 323 -24.92 -12.65 -38.75
C PRO A 323 -25.00 -11.33 -37.94
N ARG A 324 -24.04 -10.43 -38.19
CA ARG A 324 -24.03 -9.01 -37.78
C ARG A 324 -25.11 -8.23 -38.58
N PRO A 325 -25.69 -7.10 -38.10
CA PRO A 325 -25.01 -5.79 -38.21
C PRO A 325 -25.34 -4.68 -37.16
N ARG A 326 -24.41 -3.70 -37.10
CA ARG A 326 -24.51 -2.23 -36.85
C ARG A 326 -25.39 -1.60 -35.75
N VAL A 327 -24.67 -0.87 -34.88
CA VAL A 327 -24.82 0.54 -34.39
C VAL A 327 -26.24 1.09 -34.16
N ASP A 328 -26.61 1.36 -32.90
CA ASP A 328 -26.88 2.72 -32.40
C ASP A 328 -27.15 2.74 -30.89
N SER A 329 -26.69 3.82 -30.27
CA SER A 329 -26.83 4.15 -28.86
C SER A 329 -28.26 4.49 -28.50
N PHE A 330 -28.86 3.86 -27.49
CA PHE A 330 -29.87 4.49 -26.62
C PHE A 330 -29.91 3.81 -25.25
N ALA A 331 -29.99 4.65 -24.22
CA ALA A 331 -30.03 4.27 -22.81
C ALA A 331 -31.26 3.45 -22.47
N THR A 332 -31.09 2.36 -21.71
CA THR A 332 -32.13 1.88 -20.78
C THR A 332 -31.48 1.12 -19.63
N SER A 333 -31.63 1.69 -18.45
CA SER A 333 -31.42 1.08 -17.14
C SER A 333 -32.33 -0.14 -16.96
N VAL A 334 -31.75 -1.31 -16.76
CA VAL A 334 -32.48 -2.48 -16.23
C VAL A 334 -31.64 -3.08 -15.11
N ASN A 335 -32.27 -3.11 -13.93
CA ASN A 335 -31.78 -3.70 -12.70
C ASN A 335 -31.26 -5.12 -12.91
N LEU A 336 -29.96 -5.33 -12.65
CA LEU A 336 -29.39 -6.63 -12.36
C LEU A 336 -28.97 -6.63 -10.89
N THR A 337 -29.57 -7.56 -10.16
CA THR A 337 -29.21 -8.09 -8.84
C THR A 337 -27.82 -7.67 -8.33
N PRO A 338 -27.69 -7.07 -7.13
CA PRO A 338 -26.38 -6.73 -6.59
C PRO A 338 -25.62 -8.01 -6.26
N ARG A 339 -24.60 -8.29 -7.07
CA ARG A 339 -23.51 -9.22 -6.72
C ARG A 339 -22.79 -8.65 -5.49
N PRO A 340 -22.46 -9.44 -4.46
CA PRO A 340 -21.75 -8.94 -3.29
C PRO A 340 -20.26 -8.70 -3.65
N GLN A 341 -19.99 -7.59 -4.32
CA GLN A 341 -18.63 -7.08 -4.61
C GLN A 341 -18.36 -5.71 -3.98
N SER A 342 -19.38 -5.05 -3.43
CA SER A 342 -19.27 -3.70 -2.87
C SER A 342 -18.56 -3.65 -1.50
N TYR A 343 -18.55 -4.74 -0.73
CA TYR A 343 -17.98 -4.72 0.62
C TYR A 343 -16.45 -4.69 0.60
N SER A 344 -15.80 -5.43 -0.30
CA SER A 344 -14.33 -5.45 -0.39
C SER A 344 -13.77 -4.18 -1.04
N GLN A 345 -14.41 -3.69 -2.10
CA GLN A 345 -13.93 -2.52 -2.85
C GLN A 345 -14.00 -1.23 -2.02
N ASN A 346 -15.04 -1.08 -1.20
CA ASN A 346 -15.17 0.07 -0.29
C ASN A 346 -14.11 0.06 0.81
N VAL A 347 -13.74 -1.11 1.36
CA VAL A 347 -12.71 -1.23 2.42
C VAL A 347 -11.32 -0.86 1.88
N PHE A 348 -10.96 -1.33 0.68
CA PHE A 348 -9.69 -0.95 0.04
C PHE A 348 -9.63 0.54 -0.30
N GLN A 349 -10.75 1.16 -0.69
CA GLN A 349 -10.82 2.60 -0.94
C GLN A 349 -10.71 3.43 0.34
N THR A 350 -11.37 3.01 1.44
CA THR A 350 -11.24 3.70 2.72
C THR A 350 -9.81 3.62 3.24
N ASP A 351 -9.13 2.47 3.13
CA ASP A 351 -7.75 2.32 3.56
C ASP A 351 -6.80 3.19 2.73
N ARG A 352 -7.01 3.25 1.40
CA ARG A 352 -6.25 4.13 0.51
C ARG A 352 -6.41 5.60 0.90
N SER A 353 -7.64 6.05 1.19
CA SER A 353 -7.90 7.44 1.59
C SER A 353 -7.22 7.83 2.91
N VAL A 354 -7.11 6.89 3.85
CA VAL A 354 -6.41 7.10 5.13
C VAL A 354 -4.91 7.26 4.86
N LEU A 355 -4.33 6.42 4.02
CA LEU A 355 -2.91 6.51 3.64
C LEU A 355 -2.61 7.82 2.89
N ASP A 356 -3.48 8.24 1.98
CA ASP A 356 -3.37 9.53 1.29
C ASP A 356 -3.40 10.70 2.30
N SER A 357 -4.22 10.61 3.35
CA SER A 357 -4.29 11.63 4.41
C SER A 357 -3.00 11.69 5.25
N LEU A 358 -2.34 10.55 5.50
CA LEU A 358 -1.06 10.52 6.21
C LEU A 358 0.05 11.15 5.37
N TRP A 359 0.06 10.84 4.08
CA TRP A 359 1.01 11.44 3.15
C TRP A 359 0.83 12.96 3.07
N LYS A 360 -0.42 13.45 3.00
CA LYS A 360 -0.71 14.89 3.02
C LYS A 360 -0.20 15.56 4.30
N GLN A 361 -0.42 14.93 5.46
CA GLN A 361 0.12 15.45 6.73
C GLN A 361 1.65 15.62 6.72
N VAL A 362 2.38 14.77 5.98
CA VAL A 362 3.83 14.90 5.79
C VAL A 362 4.17 15.98 4.75
N MET A 363 3.47 15.99 3.61
CA MET A 363 3.88 16.70 2.41
C MET A 363 3.29 18.10 2.24
N ASP A 364 2.15 18.42 2.86
CA ASP A 364 1.45 19.71 2.68
C ASP A 364 2.35 20.95 2.85
N PRO A 365 3.24 21.04 3.88
CA PRO A 365 4.14 22.19 4.00
C PRO A 365 5.06 22.38 2.79
N ILE A 366 5.56 21.27 2.24
CA ILE A 366 6.48 21.25 1.09
C ILE A 366 5.72 21.70 -0.16
N LEU A 367 4.49 21.21 -0.34
CA LEU A 367 3.59 21.62 -1.42
C LEU A 367 3.31 23.14 -1.34
N GLU A 368 3.14 23.69 -0.13
CA GLU A 368 2.95 25.13 0.06
C GLU A 368 4.21 25.94 -0.29
N TYR A 369 5.41 25.50 0.12
CA TYR A 369 6.67 26.15 -0.25
C TYR A 369 6.91 26.10 -1.77
N CYS A 370 6.61 24.98 -2.41
CA CYS A 370 6.71 24.82 -3.86
C CYS A 370 5.72 25.75 -4.57
N GLN A 371 4.46 25.79 -4.13
CA GLN A 371 3.44 26.66 -4.72
C GLN A 371 3.83 28.14 -4.57
N THR A 372 4.32 28.54 -3.40
CA THR A 372 4.78 29.91 -3.14
C THR A 372 5.95 30.28 -4.06
N PHE A 373 6.93 29.39 -4.20
CA PHE A 373 8.05 29.59 -5.11
C PHE A 373 7.58 29.75 -6.55
N VAL A 374 6.76 28.81 -7.05
CA VAL A 374 6.23 28.84 -8.42
C VAL A 374 5.42 30.11 -8.67
N LYS A 375 4.50 30.50 -7.77
CA LYS A 375 3.77 31.78 -7.90
C LYS A 375 4.72 32.97 -8.02
N SER A 376 5.79 33.00 -7.21
CA SER A 376 6.81 34.05 -7.30
C SER A 376 7.61 34.05 -8.61
N THR A 377 7.59 32.96 -9.38
CA THR A 377 8.20 32.89 -10.73
C THR A 377 7.26 33.36 -11.83
N LEU A 378 5.95 33.36 -11.57
CA LEU A 378 4.92 33.80 -12.52
C LEU A 378 4.63 35.31 -12.42
N GLU A 379 5.07 35.96 -11.34
CA GLU A 379 4.87 37.39 -11.08
C GLU A 379 6.21 38.09 -10.79
N PRO A 380 6.70 39.02 -11.64
CA PRO A 380 6.11 39.46 -12.92
C PRO A 380 6.16 38.35 -14.00
N ALA A 381 5.32 38.46 -15.01
CA ALA A 381 5.21 37.45 -16.07
C ALA A 381 6.59 37.18 -16.72
N PRO A 382 7.08 35.92 -16.70
CA PRO A 382 8.35 35.57 -17.29
C PRO A 382 8.28 35.66 -18.82
N PRO A 383 9.43 35.71 -19.52
CA PRO A 383 9.45 35.66 -20.97
C PRO A 383 8.76 34.41 -21.52
N LEU A 384 8.19 34.52 -22.73
CA LEU A 384 7.29 33.53 -23.30
C LEU A 384 7.90 32.13 -23.44
N ILE A 385 9.14 32.03 -23.94
CA ILE A 385 9.84 30.74 -24.13
C ILE A 385 10.09 30.02 -22.79
N PRO A 386 10.73 30.66 -21.77
CA PRO A 386 10.84 30.08 -20.43
C PRO A 386 9.50 29.62 -19.86
N LEU A 387 8.43 30.39 -20.05
CA LEU A 387 7.10 30.03 -19.56
C LEU A 387 6.57 28.75 -20.22
N LEU A 388 6.68 28.64 -21.55
CA LEU A 388 6.29 27.42 -22.25
C LEU A 388 7.15 26.22 -21.85
N THR A 389 8.46 26.43 -21.69
CA THR A 389 9.42 25.41 -21.23
C THR A 389 9.02 24.86 -19.85
N MET A 390 8.66 25.75 -18.93
CA MET A 390 8.15 25.38 -17.61
C MET A 390 6.81 24.61 -17.71
N ILE A 391 5.87 25.04 -18.55
CA ILE A 391 4.58 24.35 -18.73
C ILE A 391 4.78 22.93 -19.27
N ARG A 392 5.66 22.76 -20.27
CA ARG A 392 6.01 21.46 -20.85
C ARG A 392 6.68 20.53 -19.85
N LEU A 393 7.63 21.06 -19.07
CA LEU A 393 8.21 20.32 -17.95
C LEU A 393 7.14 19.83 -16.98
N VAL A 394 6.23 20.71 -16.55
CA VAL A 394 5.20 20.34 -15.57
C VAL A 394 4.27 19.27 -16.15
N GLU A 395 4.00 19.29 -17.45
CA GLU A 395 3.26 18.24 -18.16
C GLU A 395 3.98 16.89 -18.12
N ASP A 396 5.27 16.86 -18.42
CA ASP A 396 6.08 15.64 -18.29
C ASP A 396 6.12 15.13 -16.85
N VAL A 397 6.23 16.04 -15.86
CA VAL A 397 6.21 15.69 -14.43
C VAL A 397 4.86 15.09 -14.04
N VAL A 398 3.73 15.61 -14.54
CA VAL A 398 2.41 14.98 -14.30
C VAL A 398 2.38 13.55 -14.84
N ALA A 399 2.84 13.33 -16.06
CA ALA A 399 2.88 12.00 -16.68
C ALA A 399 3.78 11.02 -15.89
N GLU A 400 4.92 11.49 -15.41
CA GLU A 400 5.84 10.68 -14.60
C GLU A 400 5.27 10.38 -13.20
N VAL A 401 4.57 11.33 -12.57
CA VAL A 401 3.88 11.11 -11.29
C VAL A 401 2.73 10.10 -11.43
N GLN A 402 2.00 10.15 -12.55
CA GLN A 402 0.99 9.13 -12.90
C GLN A 402 1.63 7.75 -13.04
N ARG A 403 2.79 7.65 -13.70
CA ARG A 403 3.55 6.39 -13.83
C ARG A 403 4.00 5.83 -12.49
N ARG A 404 4.29 6.70 -11.52
CA ARG A 404 4.69 6.35 -10.15
C ARG A 404 3.51 6.12 -9.20
N ASP A 405 2.26 6.15 -9.69
CA ASP A 405 1.02 5.92 -8.94
C ASP A 405 0.93 6.74 -7.64
N CYS A 406 1.11 8.07 -7.73
CA CYS A 406 0.93 8.99 -6.60
C CYS A 406 -0.21 10.00 -6.85
N PRO A 407 -1.48 9.59 -6.66
CA PRO A 407 -2.64 10.44 -6.96
C PRO A 407 -2.69 11.78 -6.20
N PRO A 408 -2.30 11.87 -4.90
CA PRO A 408 -2.30 13.15 -4.20
C PRO A 408 -1.36 14.18 -4.83
N LEU A 409 -0.18 13.75 -5.28
CA LEU A 409 0.80 14.62 -5.93
C LEU A 409 0.37 14.97 -7.37
N GLU A 410 -0.19 14.02 -8.11
CA GLU A 410 -0.71 14.24 -9.46
C GLU A 410 -1.69 15.41 -9.48
N ASN A 411 -2.71 15.35 -8.60
CA ASN A 411 -3.72 16.40 -8.49
C ASN A 411 -3.12 17.77 -8.19
N TYR A 412 -2.10 17.82 -7.32
CA TYR A 412 -1.40 19.05 -6.98
C TYR A 412 -0.60 19.62 -8.16
N VAL A 413 0.23 18.80 -8.82
CA VAL A 413 1.07 19.25 -9.94
C VAL A 413 0.19 19.66 -11.14
N PHE A 414 -0.88 18.91 -11.40
CA PHE A 414 -1.86 19.27 -12.42
C PHE A 414 -2.52 20.63 -12.14
N ALA A 415 -2.89 20.90 -10.88
CA ALA A 415 -3.45 22.20 -10.48
C ALA A 415 -2.44 23.35 -10.64
N LEU A 416 -1.15 23.13 -10.38
CA LEU A 416 -0.11 24.13 -10.66
C LEU A 416 0.05 24.39 -12.15
N ARG A 417 0.00 23.35 -13.00
CA ARG A 417 0.02 23.51 -14.46
C ARG A 417 -1.13 24.38 -14.93
N LEU A 418 -2.34 24.16 -14.41
CA LEU A 418 -3.52 24.92 -14.79
C LEU A 418 -3.40 26.42 -14.41
N GLN A 419 -2.60 26.76 -13.39
CA GLN A 419 -2.32 28.15 -13.01
C GLN A 419 -1.36 28.85 -13.99
N MET A 420 -0.48 28.10 -14.66
CA MET A 420 0.49 28.66 -15.62
C MET A 420 -0.15 29.04 -16.96
N TRP A 421 -1.18 28.31 -17.40
CA TRP A 421 -1.84 28.53 -18.70
C TRP A 421 -2.47 29.92 -18.87
N PRO A 422 -3.24 30.47 -17.90
CA PRO A 422 -3.77 31.83 -18.00
C PRO A 422 -2.67 32.89 -18.14
N VAL A 423 -1.55 32.71 -17.43
CA VAL A 423 -0.39 33.63 -17.52
C VAL A 423 0.21 33.58 -18.93
N PHE A 424 0.35 32.39 -19.50
CA PHE A 424 0.84 32.19 -20.86
C PHE A 424 -0.10 32.79 -21.91
N GLN A 425 -1.41 32.56 -21.78
CA GLN A 425 -2.42 33.12 -22.68
C GLN A 425 -2.40 34.66 -22.66
N LYS A 426 -2.28 35.26 -21.47
CA LYS A 426 -2.13 36.71 -21.32
C LYS A 426 -0.86 37.23 -21.99
N ALA A 427 0.28 36.57 -21.75
CA ALA A 427 1.55 36.94 -22.35
C ALA A 427 1.51 36.86 -23.90
N ILE A 428 0.93 35.80 -24.48
CA ILE A 428 0.72 35.71 -25.93
C ILE A 428 -0.17 36.85 -26.44
N SER A 429 -1.27 37.13 -25.75
CA SER A 429 -2.21 38.18 -26.16
C SER A 429 -1.55 39.56 -26.19
N GLU A 430 -0.69 39.85 -25.22
CA GLU A 430 0.11 41.08 -25.17
C GLU A 430 1.11 41.16 -26.35
N GLN A 431 1.72 40.05 -26.74
CA GLN A 431 2.63 40.01 -27.91
C GLN A 431 1.87 40.16 -29.23
N ILE A 432 0.70 39.53 -29.37
CA ILE A 432 -0.18 39.69 -30.54
C ILE A 432 -0.60 41.16 -30.69
N GLU A 433 -0.98 41.81 -29.58
CA GLU A 433 -1.36 43.22 -29.59
C GLU A 433 -0.18 44.13 -29.95
N ALA A 434 1.03 43.82 -29.49
CA ALA A 434 2.24 44.54 -29.88
C ALA A 434 2.53 44.41 -31.38
N LEU A 435 2.36 43.20 -31.94
CA LEU A 435 2.50 42.94 -33.38
C LEU A 435 1.44 43.67 -34.21
N LYS A 436 0.18 43.71 -33.76
CA LYS A 436 -0.89 44.47 -34.43
C LYS A 436 -0.58 45.96 -34.46
N LYS A 437 -0.16 46.55 -33.34
CA LYS A 437 0.23 47.97 -33.27
C LYS A 437 1.39 48.31 -34.20
N LEU A 438 2.35 47.40 -34.36
CA LEU A 438 3.44 47.56 -35.33
C LEU A 438 2.91 47.49 -36.78
N ALA A 439 2.05 46.52 -37.08
CA ALA A 439 1.46 46.34 -38.42
C ALA A 439 0.53 47.49 -38.84
N GLU A 440 -0.19 48.08 -37.89
CA GLU A 440 -1.07 49.25 -38.09
C GLU A 440 -0.31 50.58 -38.23
N GLY A 441 1.03 50.57 -38.04
CA GLY A 441 1.87 51.74 -38.28
C GLY A 441 1.71 52.87 -37.27
N THR A 442 1.16 52.60 -36.09
CA THR A 442 0.78 53.61 -35.08
C THR A 442 1.98 54.24 -34.35
N THR A 443 3.19 54.21 -34.92
CA THR A 443 4.25 55.18 -34.60
C THR A 443 3.98 56.51 -35.31
N THR A 444 2.77 57.06 -35.16
CA THR A 444 2.43 58.42 -35.60
C THR A 444 2.92 59.41 -34.54
N GLY A 445 4.23 59.59 -34.48
CA GLY A 445 4.88 60.72 -33.83
C GLY A 445 5.90 61.27 -34.82
N TYR A 446 5.74 62.54 -35.20
CA TYR A 446 6.44 63.25 -36.28
C TYR A 446 7.99 63.28 -36.21
N PHE A 447 8.61 62.55 -35.26
CA PHE A 447 10.06 62.42 -35.06
C PHE A 447 10.54 60.98 -34.76
N GLY A 448 9.68 59.96 -34.82
CA GLY A 448 10.10 58.56 -34.62
C GLY A 448 10.55 57.91 -35.92
N ARG A 449 11.80 57.44 -36.01
CA ARG A 449 12.23 56.57 -37.11
C ARG A 449 11.29 55.35 -37.18
N SER A 450 10.67 55.13 -38.34
CA SER A 450 9.90 53.92 -38.62
C SER A 450 10.81 52.70 -38.43
N VAL A 451 10.41 51.76 -37.57
CA VAL A 451 11.07 50.47 -37.43
C VAL A 451 10.90 49.74 -38.76
N THR A 452 11.98 49.59 -39.51
CA THR A 452 11.95 48.91 -40.81
C THR A 452 11.85 47.41 -40.54
N THR A 453 10.69 46.80 -40.79
CA THR A 453 10.51 45.35 -40.76
C THR A 453 11.32 44.73 -41.89
N THR A 454 12.50 44.20 -41.61
CA THR A 454 13.27 43.40 -42.57
C THR A 454 12.68 41.99 -42.65
N ASP A 455 12.78 41.33 -43.81
CA ASP A 455 12.35 39.93 -43.99
C ASP A 455 13.01 38.98 -42.97
N LEU A 456 14.23 39.31 -42.54
CA LEU A 456 14.94 38.61 -41.45
C LEU A 456 14.24 38.77 -40.09
N TRP A 457 13.69 39.94 -39.79
CA TRP A 457 12.92 40.18 -38.56
C TRP A 457 11.61 39.39 -38.57
N VAL A 458 10.88 39.41 -39.70
CA VAL A 458 9.64 38.63 -39.87
C VAL A 458 9.93 37.12 -39.82
N SER A 459 11.03 36.66 -40.42
CA SER A 459 11.47 35.26 -40.37
C SER A 459 11.85 34.83 -38.94
N SER A 460 12.56 35.68 -38.18
CA SER A 460 12.91 35.42 -36.78
C SER A 460 11.69 35.36 -35.86
N VAL A 461 10.71 36.24 -36.05
CA VAL A 461 9.43 36.21 -35.31
C VAL A 461 8.60 34.98 -35.68
N SER A 462 8.57 34.61 -36.97
CA SER A 462 7.88 33.42 -37.46
C SER A 462 8.52 32.13 -36.95
N LEU A 463 9.85 32.06 -36.92
CA LEU A 463 10.60 30.94 -36.34
C LEU A 463 10.37 30.82 -34.83
N HIS A 464 10.27 31.96 -34.12
CA HIS A 464 9.90 32.01 -32.70
C HIS A 464 8.50 31.44 -32.47
N LEU A 465 7.51 31.81 -33.28
CA LEU A 465 6.14 31.28 -33.16
C LEU A 465 6.04 29.81 -33.59
N LEU A 466 6.72 29.39 -34.66
CA LEU A 466 6.70 28.02 -35.20
C LEU A 466 7.46 27.01 -34.31
N CYS A 467 8.60 27.41 -33.72
CA CYS A 467 9.31 26.57 -32.74
C CYS A 467 8.48 26.35 -31.46
N ASN A 468 7.65 27.32 -31.06
CA ASN A 468 6.75 27.18 -29.91
C ASN A 468 5.57 26.20 -30.17
N LEU A 469 5.31 25.85 -31.43
CA LEU A 469 4.26 24.90 -31.84
C LEU A 469 4.79 23.48 -32.14
N SER A 470 6.10 23.32 -32.35
CA SER A 470 6.71 22.09 -32.88
C SER A 470 7.60 21.32 -31.88
N VAL A 471 7.59 21.68 -30.59
CA VAL A 471 8.29 20.94 -29.51
C VAL A 471 7.33 20.45 -28.44
#